data_AF-A0A7X6N276-F1
#
_entry.id   AF-A0A7X6N276-F1
#
_cell.length_a   1.000
_cell.length_b   1.000
_cell.length_c   1.000
_cell.angle_alpha   90.00
_cell.angle_beta   90.00
_cell.angle_gamma   90.00
#
_symmetry.space_group_name_H-M   'P 1'
#
loop_
_entity.id
_entity.type
_entity.pdbx_description
1 polymer ?
#
loop_
_entity_poly.entity_id
_entity_poly.type
_entity_poly.pdbx_seq_one_letter_code
_entity_poly.pdbx_strand_id
1 'polypeptide(L)'
;MKKSYYQKIFNPCIVLFFTGFLSIICSFLLNIGMNSLQRIAYLAFLYQFVSTLYTTNLLIAIISLFLFLALVYYEVFLRLKEDSLSNLWKSVYQTFTMRIFLKQSEHSETVTTIEQAKVTRYNPINKYFNRAVRKAIVDIRENKVTLLIRIPKTQQATRILKDMEMLISEEIANRNPDYYFSRPERNGKWLYFVGTKRK
;
A
#
# COMPACT_ATOMS: atom_id res chain seq x y z
N MET A 1 13.99 17.01 -4.67
CA MET A 1 13.38 16.77 -3.34
C MET A 1 13.82 15.44 -2.72
N LYS A 2 14.17 15.43 -1.41
CA LYS A 2 14.52 14.20 -0.65
C LYS A 2 13.25 13.66 0.02
N LYS A 3 13.03 12.34 -0.05
CA LYS A 3 11.90 11.68 0.62
C LYS A 3 12.04 11.71 2.13
N SER A 4 10.94 11.93 2.84
CA SER A 4 10.87 11.78 4.29
C SER A 4 11.04 10.32 4.71
N TYR A 5 11.33 10.08 5.99
CA TYR A 5 11.43 8.72 6.54
C TYR A 5 10.11 7.97 6.36
N TYR A 6 8.98 8.57 6.78
CA TYR A 6 7.62 8.11 6.52
C TYR A 6 7.40 7.59 5.08
N GLN A 7 7.75 8.39 4.08
CA GLN A 7 7.56 8.05 2.67
C GLN A 7 8.39 6.85 2.21
N LYS A 8 9.50 6.52 2.90
CA LYS A 8 10.32 5.35 2.62
C LYS A 8 9.74 4.10 3.28
N ILE A 9 9.28 4.22 4.53
CA ILE A 9 8.87 3.07 5.34
C ILE A 9 7.41 2.65 5.15
N PHE A 10 6.53 3.55 4.69
CA PHE A 10 5.08 3.27 4.64
C PHE A 10 4.72 1.99 3.87
N ASN A 11 5.27 1.81 2.67
CA ASN A 11 5.01 0.62 1.87
C ASN A 11 5.62 -0.66 2.47
N PRO A 12 6.89 -0.68 2.92
CA PRO A 12 7.43 -1.78 3.72
C PRO A 12 6.58 -2.14 4.94
N CYS A 13 6.12 -1.16 5.71
CA CYS A 13 5.28 -1.39 6.89
C CYS A 13 3.97 -2.08 6.52
N ILE A 14 3.31 -1.67 5.43
CA ILE A 14 2.11 -2.35 4.92
C ILE A 14 2.40 -3.81 4.59
N VAL A 15 3.52 -4.09 3.90
CA VAL A 15 3.89 -5.47 3.53
C VAL A 15 4.14 -6.30 4.78
N LEU A 16 4.94 -5.81 5.73
CA LEU A 16 5.23 -6.51 6.98
C LEU A 16 3.96 -6.77 7.80
N PHE A 17 3.04 -5.80 7.85
CA PHE A 17 1.76 -5.96 8.53
C PHE A 17 0.93 -7.09 7.90
N PHE A 18 0.74 -7.07 6.57
CA PHE A 18 -0.04 -8.10 5.89
C PHE A 18 0.63 -9.48 5.92
N THR A 19 1.96 -9.54 5.79
CA THR A 19 2.71 -10.79 5.93
C THR A 19 2.55 -11.36 7.33
N GLY A 20 2.76 -10.56 8.38
CA GLY A 20 2.58 -11.01 9.76
C GLY A 20 1.15 -11.48 10.05
N PHE A 21 0.15 -10.71 9.60
CA PHE A 21 -1.26 -11.05 9.78
C PHE A 21 -1.64 -12.37 9.08
N LEU A 22 -1.24 -12.53 7.81
CA LEU A 22 -1.50 -13.76 7.06
C LEU A 22 -0.79 -14.96 7.69
N SER A 23 0.45 -14.78 8.14
CA SER A 23 1.20 -15.82 8.83
C SER A 23 0.52 -16.28 10.12
N ILE A 24 -0.08 -15.38 10.90
CA ILE A 24 -0.86 -15.73 12.10
C ILE A 24 -2.07 -16.59 11.73
N ILE A 25 -2.86 -16.18 10.72
CA ILE A 25 -4.03 -16.95 10.25
C ILE A 25 -3.60 -18.34 9.76
N CYS A 26 -2.56 -18.41 8.95
CA CYS A 26 -2.04 -19.68 8.46
C CYS A 26 -1.52 -20.56 9.61
N SER A 27 -0.87 -19.99 10.61
CA SER A 27 -0.40 -20.74 11.79
C SER A 27 -1.58 -21.32 12.58
N PHE A 28 -2.69 -20.58 12.72
CA PHE A 28 -3.91 -21.08 13.34
C PHE A 28 -4.50 -22.28 12.58
N LEU A 29 -4.57 -22.20 11.24
CA LEU A 29 -5.04 -23.31 10.40
C LEU A 29 -4.13 -24.53 10.48
N LEU A 30 -2.80 -24.33 10.48
CA LEU A 30 -1.83 -25.42 10.63
C LEU A 30 -1.96 -26.11 11.99
N ASN A 31 -2.19 -25.36 13.06
CA ASN A 31 -2.41 -25.91 14.40
C ASN A 31 -3.64 -26.83 14.46
N ILE A 32 -4.75 -26.44 13.82
CA ILE A 32 -5.94 -27.30 13.69
C ILE A 32 -5.58 -28.60 12.94
N GLY A 33 -4.84 -28.48 11.83
CA GLY A 33 -4.37 -29.63 11.06
C GLY A 33 -3.48 -30.57 11.87
N MET A 34 -2.55 -30.03 12.65
CA MET A 34 -1.67 -30.81 13.54
C MET A 34 -2.46 -31.59 14.59
N ASN A 35 -3.43 -30.96 15.24
CA ASN A 35 -4.26 -31.61 16.27
C ASN A 35 -5.07 -32.80 15.72
N SER A 36 -5.50 -32.71 14.46
CA SER A 36 -6.17 -33.82 13.76
C SER A 36 -5.20 -34.95 13.41
N LEU A 37 -4.01 -34.61 12.93
CA LEU A 37 -2.96 -35.57 12.52
C LEU A 37 -2.35 -36.33 13.71
N GLN A 38 -2.22 -35.69 14.88
CA GLN A 38 -1.65 -36.30 16.08
C GLN A 38 -2.39 -37.56 16.53
N ARG A 39 -3.67 -37.71 16.18
CA ARG A 39 -4.50 -38.86 16.55
C ARG A 39 -4.27 -40.11 15.70
N ILE A 40 -3.51 -40.00 14.60
CA ILE A 40 -3.35 -41.08 13.62
C ILE A 40 -1.87 -41.48 13.52
N ALA A 41 -1.51 -42.63 14.11
CA ALA A 41 -0.12 -43.10 14.18
C ALA A 41 0.55 -43.28 12.81
N TYR A 42 -0.21 -43.73 11.80
CA TYR A 42 0.31 -43.93 10.43
C TYR A 42 0.69 -42.64 9.70
N LEU A 43 0.28 -41.46 10.22
CA LEU A 43 0.53 -40.16 9.59
C LEU A 43 1.62 -39.34 10.32
N ALA A 44 2.47 -39.99 11.11
CA ALA A 44 3.54 -39.33 11.87
C ALA A 44 4.46 -38.46 11.00
N PHE A 45 4.79 -38.89 9.78
CA PHE A 45 5.57 -38.09 8.82
C PHE A 45 4.86 -36.79 8.43
N LEU A 46 3.56 -36.84 8.12
CA LEU A 46 2.77 -35.67 7.79
C LEU A 46 2.64 -34.74 9.01
N TYR A 47 2.49 -35.28 10.21
CA TYR A 47 2.51 -34.49 11.43
C TYR A 47 3.83 -33.71 11.59
N GLN A 48 4.99 -34.37 11.42
CA GLN A 48 6.29 -33.70 11.51
C GLN A 48 6.46 -32.61 10.44
N PHE A 49 5.99 -32.87 9.21
CA PHE A 49 6.01 -31.88 8.13
C PHE A 49 5.17 -30.65 8.47
N VAL A 50 3.92 -30.84 8.89
CA VAL A 50 3.01 -29.74 9.26
C VAL A 50 3.53 -29.00 10.50
N SER A 51 4.13 -29.70 11.47
CA SER A 51 4.78 -29.09 12.64
C SER A 51 5.96 -28.18 12.27
N THR A 52 6.78 -28.60 11.32
CA THR A 52 7.88 -27.79 10.80
C THR A 52 7.35 -26.55 10.06
N LEU A 53 6.29 -26.70 9.27
CA LEU A 53 5.63 -25.55 8.62
C LEU A 53 5.01 -24.58 9.64
N TYR A 54 4.38 -25.11 10.70
CA TYR A 54 3.81 -24.29 11.76
C TYR A 54 4.88 -23.45 12.47
N THR A 55 5.98 -24.08 12.90
CA THR A 55 7.07 -23.39 13.61
C THR A 55 7.75 -22.33 12.74
N THR A 56 8.04 -22.64 11.48
CA THR A 56 8.62 -21.68 10.53
C THR A 56 7.69 -20.50 10.26
N ASN A 57 6.38 -20.74 10.09
CA ASN A 57 5.39 -19.69 9.88
C ASN A 57 5.24 -18.78 11.11
N LEU A 58 5.27 -19.36 12.31
CA LEU A 58 5.22 -18.61 13.57
C LEU A 58 6.47 -17.72 13.73
N LEU A 59 7.66 -18.21 13.39
CA LEU A 59 8.88 -17.41 13.38
C LEU A 59 8.79 -16.24 12.39
N ILE A 60 8.27 -16.47 11.18
CA ILE A 60 8.04 -15.41 10.19
C ILE A 60 7.08 -14.35 10.74
N ALA A 61 5.99 -14.76 11.41
CA ALA A 61 5.05 -13.84 12.04
C ALA A 61 5.72 -12.95 13.10
N ILE A 62 6.51 -13.56 14.00
CA ILE A 62 7.22 -12.82 15.07
C ILE A 62 8.21 -11.82 14.47
N ILE A 63 9.05 -12.25 13.52
CA ILE A 63 10.05 -11.37 12.90
C ILE A 63 9.36 -10.22 12.17
N SER A 64 8.30 -10.50 11.42
CA SER A 64 7.55 -9.49 10.69
C SER A 64 6.91 -8.46 11.63
N LEU A 65 6.34 -8.92 12.76
CA LEU A 65 5.76 -8.05 13.77
C LEU A 65 6.82 -7.19 14.46
N PHE A 66 7.97 -7.78 14.83
CA PHE A 66 9.07 -7.04 15.46
C PHE A 66 9.61 -5.94 14.54
N LEU A 67 9.88 -6.26 13.28
CA LEU A 67 10.32 -5.28 12.29
C LEU A 67 9.28 -4.19 12.05
N PHE A 68 8.00 -4.55 11.97
CA PHE A 68 6.91 -3.59 11.84
C PHE A 68 6.89 -2.61 13.02
N LEU A 69 6.93 -3.14 14.25
CA LEU A 69 6.93 -2.32 15.46
C LEU A 69 8.15 -1.41 15.55
N ALA A 70 9.34 -1.89 15.20
CA ALA A 70 10.56 -1.08 15.20
C ALA A 70 10.48 0.09 14.20
N LEU A 71 9.98 -0.15 12.98
CA LEU A 71 9.82 0.90 11.97
C LEU A 71 8.78 1.94 12.38
N VAL A 72 7.63 1.49 12.91
CA VAL A 72 6.56 2.36 13.39
C VAL A 72 7.03 3.18 14.59
N TYR A 73 7.69 2.54 15.56
CA TYR A 73 8.23 3.20 16.74
C TYR A 73 9.17 4.35 16.37
N TYR A 74 10.08 4.14 15.43
CA TYR A 74 11.01 5.19 15.01
C TYR A 74 10.31 6.36 14.30
N GLU A 75 9.29 6.10 13.47
CA GLU A 75 8.50 7.19 12.86
C GLU A 75 7.67 7.95 13.90
N VAL A 76 7.06 7.25 14.87
CA VAL A 76 6.34 7.89 15.98
C VAL A 76 7.28 8.77 16.79
N PHE A 77 8.49 8.29 17.10
CA PHE A 77 9.51 9.08 17.79
C PHE A 77 9.92 10.33 17.01
N LEU A 78 10.14 10.22 15.70
CA LEU A 78 10.43 11.38 14.85
C LEU A 78 9.28 12.40 14.84
N ARG A 79 8.03 11.91 14.79
CA ARG A 79 6.84 12.77 14.80
C ARG A 79 6.67 13.48 16.12
N LEU A 80 6.90 12.83 17.25
CA LEU A 80 6.84 13.47 18.58
C LEU A 80 7.85 14.62 18.72
N LYS A 81 8.98 14.56 18.00
CA LYS A 81 10.01 15.60 18.05
C LYS A 81 9.75 16.77 17.09
N GLU A 82 9.15 16.50 15.93
CA GLU A 82 9.07 17.46 14.82
C GLU A 82 7.64 17.92 14.46
N ASP A 83 6.60 17.24 14.97
CA ASP A 83 5.23 17.34 14.46
C ASP A 83 4.19 16.80 15.48
N SER A 84 2.95 16.56 15.04
CA SER A 84 1.90 15.92 15.82
C SER A 84 1.59 14.49 15.38
N LEU A 85 1.18 13.64 16.32
CA LEU A 85 0.70 12.27 16.01
C LEU A 85 -0.63 12.27 15.25
N SER A 86 -1.45 13.32 15.40
CA SER A 86 -2.68 13.48 14.62
C SER A 86 -2.38 13.54 13.12
N ASN A 87 -1.30 14.23 12.74
CA ASN A 87 -0.87 14.33 11.35
C ASN A 87 -0.41 12.98 10.78
N LEU A 88 0.15 12.09 11.61
CA LEU A 88 0.47 10.72 11.20
C LEU A 88 -0.79 9.94 10.83
N TRP A 89 -1.83 9.99 11.68
CA TRP A 89 -3.10 9.32 11.40
C TRP A 89 -3.77 9.87 10.13
N LYS A 90 -3.81 11.20 9.98
CA LYS A 90 -4.33 11.85 8.76
C LYS A 90 -3.54 11.44 7.52
N SER A 91 -2.21 11.32 7.61
CA SER A 91 -1.33 10.87 6.51
C SER A 91 -1.67 9.44 6.08
N VAL A 92 -1.87 8.53 7.03
CA VAL A 92 -2.26 7.14 6.76
C VAL A 92 -3.62 7.11 6.07
N TYR A 93 -4.62 7.78 6.65
CA TYR A 93 -5.98 7.83 6.12
C TYR A 93 -6.03 8.40 4.70
N GLN A 94 -5.45 9.58 4.48
CA GLN A 94 -5.44 10.21 3.15
C GLN A 94 -4.64 9.39 2.14
N THR A 95 -3.60 8.66 2.56
CA THR A 95 -2.87 7.77 1.65
C THR A 95 -3.78 6.68 1.09
N PHE A 96 -4.60 6.04 1.93
CA PHE A 96 -5.54 5.03 1.45
C PHE A 96 -6.63 5.64 0.57
N THR A 97 -7.18 6.78 0.97
CA THR A 97 -8.24 7.44 0.19
C THR A 97 -7.74 7.89 -1.18
N MET A 98 -6.55 8.48 -1.26
CA MET A 98 -5.93 8.84 -2.55
C MET A 98 -5.66 7.60 -3.41
N ARG A 99 -5.24 6.47 -2.83
CA ARG A 99 -5.06 5.22 -3.59
C ARG A 99 -6.37 4.69 -4.17
N ILE A 100 -7.47 4.87 -3.46
CA ILE A 100 -8.81 4.48 -3.93
C ILE A 100 -9.25 5.42 -5.06
N PHE A 101 -9.15 6.74 -4.85
CA PHE A 101 -9.49 7.75 -5.84
C PHE A 101 -8.71 7.56 -7.16
N LEU A 102 -7.41 7.31 -7.06
CA LEU A 102 -6.54 7.13 -8.20
C LEU A 102 -6.72 5.76 -8.90
N LYS A 103 -7.46 4.81 -8.34
CA LYS A 103 -7.59 3.48 -8.95
C LYS A 103 -8.49 3.56 -10.17
N GLN A 104 -7.97 3.23 -11.34
CA GLN A 104 -8.76 3.12 -12.57
C GLN A 104 -9.55 1.82 -12.58
N SER A 105 -10.85 1.91 -12.92
CA SER A 105 -11.72 0.74 -13.04
C SER A 105 -11.24 -0.16 -14.19
N GLU A 106 -11.30 -1.47 -13.97
CA GLU A 106 -10.87 -2.49 -14.93
C GLU A 106 -12.02 -2.96 -15.81
N HIS A 107 -13.02 -2.10 -16.07
CA HIS A 107 -14.10 -2.44 -17.00
C HIS A 107 -13.57 -2.42 -18.42
N SER A 108 -13.02 -3.57 -18.83
CA SER A 108 -12.91 -3.93 -20.23
C SER A 108 -14.33 -4.12 -20.76
N GLU A 109 -14.70 -3.33 -21.75
CA GLU A 109 -15.89 -3.56 -22.55
C GLU A 109 -15.94 -5.03 -22.96
N THR A 110 -17.07 -5.68 -22.68
CA THR A 110 -17.32 -7.06 -23.10
C THR A 110 -17.47 -7.08 -24.61
N VAL A 111 -16.39 -7.37 -25.33
CA VAL A 111 -16.49 -7.67 -26.75
C VAL A 111 -17.14 -9.04 -26.87
N THR A 112 -18.42 -9.07 -27.21
CA THR A 112 -19.11 -10.30 -27.63
C THR A 112 -18.53 -10.74 -28.97
N THR A 113 -17.60 -11.69 -28.93
CA THR A 113 -17.31 -12.54 -30.10
C THR A 113 -18.52 -13.42 -30.41
N ILE A 114 -18.62 -13.86 -31.67
CA ILE A 114 -19.75 -14.59 -32.28
C ILE A 114 -20.11 -15.89 -31.50
N GLU A 115 -19.20 -16.38 -30.68
CA GLU A 115 -19.44 -17.45 -29.70
C GLU A 115 -19.45 -16.85 -28.29
N GLN A 116 -20.47 -17.17 -27.50
CA GLN A 116 -20.85 -16.60 -26.19
C GLN A 116 -19.82 -16.80 -25.05
N ALA A 117 -18.51 -16.83 -25.35
CA ALA A 117 -17.45 -16.74 -24.36
C ALA A 117 -17.24 -15.28 -23.95
N LYS A 118 -17.73 -14.90 -22.77
CA LYS A 118 -17.37 -13.62 -22.12
C LYS A 118 -15.89 -13.64 -21.73
N VAL A 119 -14.99 -13.31 -22.66
CA VAL A 119 -13.58 -13.13 -22.32
C VAL A 119 -13.41 -11.74 -21.71
N THR A 120 -13.23 -11.68 -20.39
CA THR A 120 -12.81 -10.46 -19.68
C THR A 120 -11.40 -10.11 -20.10
N ARG A 121 -11.27 -9.28 -21.14
CA ARG A 121 -9.96 -8.84 -21.63
C ARG A 121 -9.43 -7.74 -20.73
N TYR A 122 -8.77 -8.12 -19.63
CA TYR A 122 -8.08 -7.18 -18.74
C TYR A 122 -7.25 -6.17 -19.54
N ASN A 123 -7.55 -4.87 -19.42
CA ASN A 123 -6.75 -3.84 -20.07
C ASN A 123 -5.36 -3.79 -19.37
N PRO A 124 -4.28 -4.23 -20.05
CA PRO A 124 -2.96 -4.27 -19.42
C PRO A 124 -2.48 -2.87 -19.01
N ILE A 125 -2.99 -1.81 -19.65
CA ILE A 125 -2.68 -0.41 -19.36
C ILE A 125 -3.13 -0.05 -17.94
N ASN A 126 -4.38 -0.36 -17.58
CA ASN A 126 -4.95 -0.08 -16.26
C ASN A 126 -4.22 -0.86 -15.17
N LYS A 127 -3.78 -2.09 -15.46
CA LYS A 127 -2.95 -2.89 -14.53
C LYS A 127 -1.62 -2.21 -14.21
N TYR A 128 -0.92 -1.68 -15.23
CA TYR A 128 0.35 -0.95 -15.03
C TYR A 128 0.15 0.37 -14.28
N PHE A 129 -0.93 1.09 -14.60
CA PHE A 129 -1.31 2.32 -13.90
C PHE A 129 -1.62 2.06 -12.42
N ASN A 130 -2.54 1.13 -12.14
CA ASN A 130 -2.95 0.75 -10.78
C ASN A 130 -1.76 0.25 -9.95
N ARG A 131 -0.81 -0.46 -10.55
CA ARG A 131 0.43 -0.88 -9.86
C ARG A 131 1.32 0.30 -9.44
N ALA A 132 1.34 1.37 -10.23
CA ALA A 132 2.12 2.57 -9.91
C ALA A 132 1.42 3.38 -8.81
N VAL A 133 0.12 3.61 -8.96
CA VAL A 133 -0.74 4.33 -8.00
C VAL A 133 -0.79 3.66 -6.63
N ARG A 134 -0.76 2.33 -6.53
CA ARG A 134 -0.68 1.61 -5.24
C ARG A 134 0.52 2.02 -4.38
N LYS A 135 1.54 2.65 -4.97
CA LYS A 135 2.72 3.16 -4.25
C LYS A 135 2.59 4.64 -3.89
N ALA A 136 1.44 5.25 -4.14
CA ALA A 136 1.19 6.63 -3.75
C ALA A 136 1.19 6.78 -2.23
N ILE A 137 1.71 7.90 -1.74
CA ILE A 137 1.85 8.21 -0.31
C ILE A 137 1.52 9.68 -0.11
N VAL A 138 0.65 9.96 0.85
CA VAL A 138 0.38 11.31 1.36
C VAL A 138 1.07 11.46 2.70
N ASP A 139 1.94 12.46 2.82
CA ASP A 139 2.65 12.82 4.03
C ASP A 139 2.22 14.23 4.45
N ILE A 140 1.45 14.30 5.53
CA ILE A 140 0.96 15.54 6.12
C ILE A 140 1.85 15.86 7.31
N ARG A 141 2.42 17.04 7.31
CA ARG A 141 3.15 17.65 8.43
C ARG A 141 2.54 19.00 8.75
N GLU A 142 2.82 19.52 9.94
CA GLU A 142 2.26 20.77 10.42
C GLU A 142 2.30 21.93 9.42
N ASN A 143 3.40 22.11 8.68
CA ASN A 143 3.59 23.21 7.73
C ASN A 143 3.47 22.81 6.25
N LYS A 144 3.44 21.51 5.96
CA LYS A 144 3.46 21.03 4.57
C LYS A 144 2.72 19.71 4.39
N VAL A 145 1.99 19.60 3.29
CA VAL A 145 1.42 18.35 2.78
C VAL A 145 2.23 17.94 1.55
N THR A 146 2.58 16.68 1.44
CA THR A 146 3.28 16.16 0.25
C THR A 146 2.63 14.86 -0.20
N LEU A 147 2.08 14.87 -1.41
CA LEU A 147 1.63 13.67 -2.09
C LEU A 147 2.67 13.23 -3.10
N LEU A 148 3.06 11.96 -3.03
CA LEU A 148 3.98 11.32 -3.94
C LEU A 148 3.22 10.28 -4.73
N ILE A 149 3.24 10.39 -6.06
CA ILE A 149 2.72 9.37 -6.97
C ILE A 149 3.90 8.81 -7.77
N ARG A 150 3.96 7.48 -7.90
CA ARG A 150 4.96 6.85 -8.75
C ARG A 150 4.54 6.99 -10.20
N ILE A 151 5.46 7.44 -11.06
CA ILE A 151 5.20 7.54 -12.49
C ILE A 151 5.12 6.12 -13.08
N PRO A 152 4.04 5.77 -13.81
CA PRO A 152 3.92 4.49 -14.50
C PRO A 152 5.06 4.25 -15.49
N LYS A 153 5.36 2.98 -15.78
CA LYS A 153 6.47 2.63 -16.70
C LYS A 153 6.10 2.78 -18.18
N THR A 154 4.82 2.65 -18.51
CA THR A 154 4.35 2.67 -19.91
C THR A 154 3.86 4.07 -20.30
N GLN A 155 4.02 4.44 -21.57
CA GLN A 155 3.61 5.75 -22.07
C GLN A 155 2.09 5.96 -21.92
N GLN A 156 1.29 4.95 -22.25
CA GLN A 156 -0.18 5.01 -22.12
C GLN A 156 -0.62 5.23 -20.67
N ALA A 157 -0.05 4.50 -19.70
CA ALA A 157 -0.36 4.72 -18.29
C ALA A 157 0.15 6.08 -17.79
N THR A 158 1.26 6.59 -18.35
CA THR A 158 1.76 7.93 -18.02
C THR A 158 0.84 9.03 -18.57
N ARG A 159 0.21 8.83 -19.73
CA ARG A 159 -0.81 9.76 -20.25
C ARG A 159 -2.01 9.83 -19.31
N ILE A 160 -2.52 8.68 -18.86
CA ILE A 160 -3.59 8.64 -17.85
C ILE A 160 -3.21 9.44 -16.59
N LEU A 161 -1.97 9.31 -16.11
CA LEU A 161 -1.53 10.09 -14.94
C LEU A 161 -1.57 11.60 -15.21
N LYS A 162 -1.09 12.03 -16.38
CA LYS A 162 -1.07 13.44 -16.79
C LYS A 162 -2.48 14.02 -16.91
N ASP A 163 -3.38 13.28 -17.54
CA ASP A 163 -4.76 13.70 -17.74
C ASP A 163 -5.50 13.87 -16.39
N MET A 164 -5.11 13.09 -15.37
CA MET A 164 -5.65 13.17 -14.02
C MET A 164 -4.98 14.23 -13.13
N GLU A 165 -3.88 14.88 -13.52
CA GLU A 165 -3.11 15.76 -12.62
C GLU A 165 -3.95 16.88 -12.00
N MET A 166 -4.86 17.48 -12.78
CA MET A 166 -5.77 18.53 -12.32
C MET A 166 -6.72 17.99 -11.25
N LEU A 167 -7.41 16.87 -11.54
CA LEU A 167 -8.33 16.22 -10.61
C LEU A 167 -7.63 15.78 -9.31
N ILE A 168 -6.39 15.30 -9.41
CA ILE A 168 -5.57 14.91 -8.26
C ILE A 168 -5.25 16.14 -7.39
N SER A 169 -4.89 17.25 -8.03
CA SER A 169 -4.59 18.51 -7.35
C SER A 169 -5.82 19.08 -6.64
N GLU A 170 -6.98 19.01 -7.28
CA GLU A 170 -8.26 19.44 -6.68
C GLU A 170 -8.66 18.55 -5.51
N GLU A 171 -8.57 17.22 -5.67
CA GLU A 171 -8.95 16.26 -4.64
C GLU A 171 -8.08 16.42 -3.38
N ILE A 172 -6.76 16.58 -3.54
CA ILE A 172 -5.88 16.78 -2.38
C ILE A 172 -6.07 18.16 -1.74
N ALA A 173 -6.36 19.21 -2.52
CA ALA A 173 -6.65 20.54 -2.00
C ALA A 173 -7.97 20.57 -1.22
N ASN A 174 -9.01 19.93 -1.76
CA ASN A 174 -10.32 19.82 -1.11
C ASN A 174 -10.21 19.09 0.25
N ARG A 175 -9.38 18.05 0.33
CA ARG A 175 -9.14 17.30 1.57
C ARG A 175 -8.26 18.04 2.58
N ASN A 176 -7.56 19.10 2.16
CA ASN A 176 -6.62 19.86 2.98
C ASN A 176 -6.86 21.37 2.77
N PRO A 177 -8.01 21.91 3.23
CA PRO A 177 -8.40 23.30 2.95
C PRO A 177 -7.42 24.32 3.54
N ASP A 178 -6.70 23.96 4.60
CA ASP A 178 -5.71 24.81 5.27
C ASP A 178 -4.37 24.94 4.50
N TYR A 179 -4.28 24.40 3.29
CA TYR A 179 -3.04 24.38 2.49
C TYR A 179 -3.26 24.96 1.09
N TYR A 180 -2.20 25.55 0.53
CA TYR A 180 -2.10 25.95 -0.87
C TYR A 180 -1.20 24.98 -1.62
N PHE A 181 -1.72 24.36 -2.68
CA PHE A 181 -1.00 23.39 -3.49
C PHE A 181 -0.30 24.05 -4.67
N SER A 182 0.99 23.77 -4.83
CA SER A 182 1.77 24.16 -5.99
C SER A 182 1.51 23.23 -7.18
N ARG A 183 1.95 23.65 -8.37
CA ARG A 183 1.97 22.79 -9.55
C ARG A 183 2.76 21.49 -9.27
N PRO A 184 2.36 20.36 -9.87
CA PRO A 184 3.05 19.10 -9.67
C PRO A 184 4.48 19.16 -10.20
N GLU A 185 5.44 18.71 -9.39
CA GLU A 185 6.86 18.69 -9.75
C GLU A 185 7.33 17.25 -9.95
N ARG A 186 7.97 16.99 -11.09
CA ARG A 186 8.58 15.69 -11.37
C ARG A 186 9.99 15.65 -10.79
N ASN A 187 10.25 14.63 -9.97
CA ASN A 187 11.60 14.34 -9.49
C ASN A 187 11.89 12.83 -9.62
N GLY A 188 12.65 12.52 -10.68
CA GLY A 188 13.00 11.17 -11.08
C GLY A 188 11.78 10.33 -11.48
N LYS A 189 11.51 9.28 -10.69
CA LYS A 189 10.42 8.30 -10.89
C LYS A 189 9.13 8.68 -10.14
N TRP A 190 9.08 9.87 -9.54
CA TRP A 190 8.00 10.32 -8.67
C TRP A 190 7.49 11.69 -9.12
N LEU A 191 6.17 11.86 -9.02
CA LEU A 191 5.46 13.12 -9.21
C LEU A 191 5.05 13.61 -7.81
N TYR A 192 5.38 14.86 -7.49
CA TYR A 192 5.17 15.48 -6.18
C TYR A 192 4.10 16.55 -6.30
N PHE A 193 3.11 16.50 -5.41
CA PHE A 193 2.17 17.59 -5.17
C PHE A 193 2.47 18.12 -3.77
N VAL A 194 2.80 19.40 -3.67
CA VAL A 194 3.28 20.02 -2.43
C VAL A 194 2.29 21.10 -2.02
N GLY A 195 1.71 20.94 -0.83
CA GLY A 195 0.87 21.91 -0.17
C GLY A 195 1.64 22.64 0.93
N THR A 196 1.58 23.96 0.97
CA THR A 196 2.11 24.77 2.09
C THR A 196 0.96 25.36 2.89
N LYS A 197 1.05 25.36 4.23
CA LYS A 197 -0.02 25.86 5.10
C LYS A 197 -0.34 27.33 4.77
N ARG A 198 -1.63 27.67 4.76
CA ARG A 198 -2.09 29.07 4.66
C ARG A 198 -1.63 29.81 5.92
N LYS A 199 -0.97 30.94 5.73
CA LYS A 199 -0.60 31.84 6.84
C LYS A 199 -1.81 32.65 7.27
#